data_AF-A0A7C6UWI0-F1
#
_entry.id   AF-A0A7C6UWI0-F1
#
_cell.length_a   1.000
_cell.length_b   1.000
_cell.length_c   1.000
_cell.angle_alpha   90.00
_cell.angle_beta   90.00
_cell.angle_gamma   90.00
#
_symmetry.space_group_name_H-M   'P 1'
#
loop_
_entity.id
_entity.type
_entity.pdbx_description
1 polymer ?
#
loop_
_entity_poly.entity_id
_entity_poly.type
_entity_poly.pdbx_seq_one_letter_code
_entity_poly.pdbx_strand_id
1 'polypeptide(L)'
;MAKRERLLAVLRGEKVDRVPVSPFMMGPNFFKEHILAMEIEHCRIIRDMGAAYLYHNCGDAAALLPLYSDIKMNVYESMTPPPYGDTDFDTALSTIDKSITLCGNIDQVSFLKEATPEENIRAFAEAGLKYGKY
;
A
#
# COMPACT_ATOMS: atom_id res chain seq x y z
N MET A 1 -11.80 9.59 13.95
CA MET A 1 -12.23 8.47 14.82
C MET A 1 -11.07 7.52 15.10
N ALA A 2 -11.05 6.87 16.26
CA ALA A 2 -10.06 5.83 16.57
C ALA A 2 -10.31 4.55 15.76
N LYS A 3 -9.29 3.69 15.57
CA LYS A 3 -9.40 2.42 14.80
C LYS A 3 -10.56 1.54 15.31
N ARG A 4 -10.63 1.32 16.63
CA ARG A 4 -11.69 0.54 17.29
C ARG A 4 -13.08 1.17 17.12
N GLU A 5 -13.17 2.49 17.29
CA GLU A 5 -14.41 3.24 17.13
C GLU A 5 -14.97 3.11 15.71
N ARG A 6 -14.11 3.27 14.71
CA ARG A 6 -14.44 3.11 13.29
C ARG A 6 -14.98 1.71 12.98
N LEU A 7 -14.31 0.67 13.46
CA LEU A 7 -14.76 -0.71 13.26
C LEU A 7 -16.16 -0.94 13.85
N LEU A 8 -16.37 -0.48 15.09
CA LEU A 8 -17.66 -0.63 15.74
C LEU A 8 -18.78 0.15 15.04
N ALA A 9 -18.49 1.34 14.53
CA ALA A 9 -19.44 2.13 13.74
C ALA A 9 -19.86 1.39 12.45
N VAL A 10 -18.91 0.81 11.72
CA VAL A 10 -19.22 -0.01 10.54
C VAL A 10 -20.10 -1.22 10.87
N LEU A 11 -19.79 -1.94 11.96
CA LEU A 11 -20.61 -3.08 12.39
C LEU A 11 -22.04 -2.68 12.78
N ARG A 12 -22.25 -1.42 13.17
CA ARG A 12 -23.57 -0.84 13.46
C ARG A 12 -24.25 -0.21 12.25
N GLY A 13 -23.62 -0.20 11.08
CA GLY A 13 -24.16 0.49 9.89
C GLY A 13 -24.11 2.01 9.99
N GLU A 14 -23.26 2.56 10.85
CA GLU A 14 -23.09 4.00 11.05
C GLU A 14 -22.12 4.60 10.03
N LYS A 15 -22.23 5.90 9.78
CA LYS A 15 -21.30 6.63 8.92
C LYS A 15 -19.92 6.69 9.57
N VAL A 16 -18.88 6.45 8.77
CA VAL A 16 -17.48 6.53 9.19
C VAL A 16 -16.72 7.64 8.47
N ASP A 17 -15.59 8.06 9.05
CA ASP A 17 -14.70 9.10 8.54
C ASP A 17 -13.85 8.64 7.34
N ARG A 18 -13.57 7.32 7.24
CA ARG A 18 -12.98 6.66 6.07
C ARG A 18 -13.32 5.17 6.06
N VAL A 19 -13.22 4.53 4.90
CA VAL A 19 -13.46 3.08 4.72
C VAL A 19 -12.45 2.28 5.56
N PRO A 20 -12.87 1.31 6.41
CA PRO A 20 -11.96 0.50 7.21
C PRO A 20 -11.31 -0.63 6.37
N VAL A 21 -10.26 -0.32 5.60
CA VAL A 21 -9.46 -1.35 4.91
C VAL A 21 -8.56 -2.11 5.88
N SER A 22 -8.03 -3.25 5.43
CA SER A 22 -7.37 -4.25 6.26
C SER A 22 -6.22 -3.69 7.14
N PRO A 23 -5.29 -2.85 6.64
CA PRO A 23 -4.20 -2.29 7.47
C PRO A 23 -4.68 -1.25 8.50
N PHE A 24 -5.86 -0.65 8.29
CA PHE A 24 -6.45 0.21 9.32
C PHE A 24 -6.90 -0.56 10.55
N MET A 25 -7.14 -1.87 10.42
CA MET A 25 -7.69 -2.70 11.48
C MET A 25 -6.68 -3.71 12.04
N MET A 26 -5.70 -4.11 11.23
CA MET A 26 -4.74 -5.16 11.58
C MET A 26 -3.34 -4.57 11.81
N GLY A 27 -2.74 -4.89 12.96
CA GLY A 27 -1.37 -4.53 13.27
C GLY A 27 -0.35 -5.55 12.74
N PRO A 28 0.96 -5.23 12.81
CA PRO A 28 2.03 -6.10 12.31
C PRO A 28 2.05 -7.48 12.96
N ASN A 29 1.69 -7.60 14.23
CA ASN A 29 1.65 -8.90 14.92
C ASN A 29 0.60 -9.82 14.31
N PHE A 30 -0.62 -9.31 14.09
CA PHE A 30 -1.70 -10.08 13.48
C PHE A 30 -1.33 -10.50 12.06
N PHE A 31 -0.77 -9.57 11.27
CA PHE A 31 -0.32 -9.85 9.91
C PHE A 31 0.75 -10.96 9.90
N LYS A 32 1.75 -10.86 10.77
CA LYS A 32 2.82 -11.85 10.89
C LYS A 32 2.31 -13.23 11.30
N GLU A 33 1.38 -13.28 12.25
CA GLU A 33 0.87 -14.53 12.82
C GLU A 33 -0.09 -15.27 11.87
N HIS A 34 -0.91 -14.53 11.12
CA HIS A 34 -2.04 -15.14 10.41
C HIS A 34 -2.05 -14.94 8.90
N ILE A 35 -1.26 -14.00 8.35
CA ILE A 35 -1.33 -13.62 6.94
C ILE A 35 -0.02 -13.87 6.21
N LEU A 36 1.12 -13.47 6.80
CA LEU A 36 2.41 -13.43 6.12
C LEU A 36 2.82 -14.77 5.49
N ALA A 37 2.63 -15.89 6.21
CA ALA A 37 2.98 -17.21 5.69
C ALA A 37 2.19 -17.59 4.43
N MET A 38 0.91 -17.22 4.38
CA MET A 38 0.07 -17.44 3.20
C MET A 38 0.51 -16.57 2.02
N GLU A 39 0.85 -15.30 2.27
CA GLU A 39 1.31 -14.38 1.22
C GLU A 39 2.65 -14.82 0.62
N ILE A 40 3.58 -15.30 1.46
CA ILE A 40 4.86 -15.87 0.99
C ILE A 40 4.60 -17.06 0.05
N GLU A 41 3.74 -17.99 0.46
CA GLU A 41 3.44 -19.17 -0.35
C GLU A 41 2.71 -18.82 -1.64
N HIS A 42 1.78 -17.87 -1.59
CA HIS A 42 1.06 -17.38 -2.77
C HIS A 42 2.02 -16.73 -3.77
N CYS A 43 2.90 -15.85 -3.29
CA CYS A 43 3.92 -15.22 -4.11
C CYS A 43 4.83 -16.28 -4.76
N ARG A 44 5.28 -17.28 -4.00
CA ARG A 44 6.10 -18.38 -4.51
C ARG A 44 5.40 -19.12 -5.64
N ILE A 45 4.15 -19.55 -5.45
CA ILE A 45 3.37 -20.29 -6.46
C ILE A 45 3.25 -19.48 -7.75
N ILE A 46 2.89 -18.20 -7.66
CA ILE A 46 2.72 -17.33 -8.85
C ILE A 46 4.05 -17.17 -9.59
N ARG A 47 5.15 -16.97 -8.85
CA ARG A 47 6.48 -16.80 -9.43
C ARG A 47 7.01 -18.09 -10.05
N ASP A 48 6.73 -19.25 -9.46
CA ASP A 48 7.10 -20.55 -10.01
C ASP A 48 6.35 -20.86 -11.33
N MET A 49 5.17 -20.25 -11.52
CA MET A 49 4.46 -20.27 -12.81
C MET A 49 5.06 -19.30 -13.85
N GLY A 50 6.10 -18.56 -13.50
CA GLY A 50 6.76 -17.58 -14.37
C GLY A 50 6.05 -16.22 -14.45
N ALA A 51 5.07 -15.95 -13.58
CA ALA A 51 4.35 -14.68 -13.54
C ALA A 51 4.93 -13.72 -12.48
N ALA A 52 4.80 -12.41 -12.74
CA ALA A 52 5.14 -11.38 -11.76
C ALA A 52 4.00 -11.21 -10.75
N TYR A 53 4.36 -11.02 -9.48
CA TYR A 53 3.41 -10.76 -8.40
C TYR A 53 3.47 -9.28 -7.98
N LEU A 54 2.39 -8.55 -8.28
CA LEU A 54 2.14 -7.21 -7.75
C LEU A 54 1.24 -7.35 -6.52
N TYR A 55 1.75 -6.93 -5.37
CA TYR A 55 1.01 -6.92 -4.13
C TYR A 55 0.51 -5.51 -3.83
N HIS A 56 -0.82 -5.38 -3.74
CA HIS A 56 -1.51 -4.13 -3.43
C HIS A 56 -1.99 -4.15 -1.97
N ASN A 57 -1.67 -3.12 -1.19
CA ASN A 57 -2.31 -2.94 0.11
C ASN A 57 -2.53 -1.46 0.46
N CYS A 58 -3.78 -1.01 0.40
CA CYS A 58 -4.21 0.33 0.81
C CYS A 58 -4.24 0.50 2.33
N GLY A 59 -4.06 1.74 2.79
CA GLY A 59 -4.33 2.15 4.16
C GLY A 59 -3.09 2.40 5.01
N ASP A 60 -3.18 2.13 6.31
CA ASP A 60 -2.09 2.38 7.28
C ASP A 60 -1.07 1.23 7.23
N ALA A 61 -0.32 1.14 6.13
CA ALA A 61 0.59 0.04 5.83
C ALA A 61 2.04 0.26 6.30
N ALA A 62 2.40 1.43 6.84
CA ALA A 62 3.80 1.77 7.15
C ALA A 62 4.44 0.77 8.12
N ALA A 63 3.69 0.34 9.13
CA ALA A 63 4.14 -0.66 10.11
C ALA A 63 4.33 -2.07 9.51
N LEU A 64 3.77 -2.34 8.32
CA LEU A 64 3.83 -3.62 7.65
C LEU A 64 4.98 -3.70 6.63
N LEU A 65 5.55 -2.56 6.20
CA LEU A 65 6.62 -2.49 5.20
C LEU A 65 7.80 -3.44 5.48
N PRO A 66 8.31 -3.58 6.73
CA PRO A 66 9.39 -4.53 6.99
C PRO A 66 8.99 -5.99 6.72
N LEU A 67 7.73 -6.34 7.00
CA LEU A 67 7.20 -7.69 6.80
C LEU A 67 6.96 -8.00 5.32
N TYR A 68 6.61 -7.00 4.51
CA TYR A 68 6.42 -7.19 3.07
C TYR A 68 7.70 -7.65 2.36
N SER A 69 8.87 -7.30 2.89
CA SER A 69 10.16 -7.77 2.37
C SER A 69 10.31 -9.29 2.41
N ASP A 70 9.61 -9.98 3.32
CA ASP A 70 9.65 -11.44 3.43
C ASP A 70 8.80 -12.13 2.36
N ILE A 71 7.78 -11.43 1.82
CA ILE A 71 6.89 -11.96 0.76
C ILE A 71 7.65 -12.15 -0.56
N LYS A 72 8.72 -11.36 -0.80
CA LYS A 72 9.52 -11.39 -2.04
C LYS A 72 8.66 -11.19 -3.31
N MET A 73 7.61 -10.37 -3.20
CA MET A 73 6.82 -9.87 -4.34
C MET A 73 7.71 -9.15 -5.36
N ASN A 74 7.27 -9.07 -6.62
CA ASN A 74 8.01 -8.31 -7.63
C ASN A 74 7.75 -6.81 -7.50
N VAL A 75 6.50 -6.45 -7.20
CA VAL A 75 6.04 -5.06 -7.12
C VAL A 75 5.20 -4.85 -5.87
N TYR A 76 5.47 -3.78 -5.13
CA TYR A 76 4.62 -3.27 -4.06
C TYR A 76 3.91 -1.99 -4.51
N GLU A 77 2.60 -1.95 -4.27
CA GLU A 77 1.70 -0.81 -4.49
C GLU A 77 0.83 -0.70 -3.20
N SER A 78 0.47 0.46 -2.64
CA SER A 78 0.22 1.76 -3.28
C SER A 78 1.06 2.94 -2.78
N MET A 79 1.65 2.84 -1.58
CA MET A 79 2.33 3.95 -0.88
C MET A 79 1.47 5.21 -0.79
N THR A 80 0.30 5.06 -0.18
CA THR A 80 -0.66 6.15 -0.02
C THR A 80 -0.32 7.01 1.21
N PRO A 81 0.01 8.31 1.03
CA PRO A 81 0.29 9.21 2.14
C PRO A 81 -1.01 9.64 2.87
N PRO A 82 -0.90 10.37 3.99
CA PRO A 82 -2.04 11.01 4.63
C PRO A 82 -2.82 11.90 3.64
N PRO A 83 -4.18 11.99 3.76
CA PRO A 83 -5.03 11.44 4.82
C PRO A 83 -5.54 10.00 4.57
N TYR A 84 -5.27 9.43 3.38
CA TYR A 84 -5.85 8.15 2.97
C TYR A 84 -5.03 6.94 3.42
N GLY A 85 -3.75 7.13 3.77
CA GLY A 85 -2.90 6.11 4.39
C GLY A 85 -1.86 6.76 5.29
N ASP A 86 -0.83 6.00 5.66
CA ASP A 86 0.29 6.47 6.48
C ASP A 86 1.66 6.21 5.83
N THR A 87 1.67 5.81 4.55
CA THR A 87 2.86 5.35 3.86
C THR A 87 3.25 6.34 2.77
N ASP A 88 4.31 7.12 2.99
CA ASP A 88 4.92 7.90 1.92
C ASP A 88 5.99 7.09 1.17
N PHE A 89 6.36 7.59 -0.03
CA PHE A 89 7.28 6.89 -0.92
C PHE A 89 8.71 6.81 -0.36
N ASP A 90 9.20 7.83 0.34
CA ASP A 90 10.56 7.85 0.89
C ASP A 90 10.71 6.84 2.04
N THR A 91 9.68 6.72 2.87
CA THR A 91 9.58 5.69 3.92
C THR A 91 9.54 4.28 3.33
N ALA A 92 8.72 4.04 2.30
CA ALA A 92 8.68 2.75 1.61
C ALA A 92 10.02 2.43 0.95
N LEU A 93 10.60 3.40 0.23
CA LEU A 93 11.88 3.25 -0.44
C LEU A 93 13.00 2.93 0.55
N SER A 94 13.05 3.56 1.72
CA SER A 94 14.08 3.31 2.73
C SER A 94 13.90 1.97 3.48
N THR A 95 12.66 1.48 3.60
CA THR A 95 12.33 0.32 4.44
C THR A 95 12.27 -1.01 3.68
N ILE A 96 11.69 -1.02 2.47
CA ILE A 96 11.46 -2.24 1.69
C ILE A 96 12.78 -2.76 1.06
N ASP A 97 12.90 -4.10 0.98
CA ASP A 97 13.97 -4.80 0.25
C ASP A 97 14.14 -4.24 -1.17
N LYS A 98 15.38 -3.90 -1.52
CA LYS A 98 15.71 -3.20 -2.78
C LYS A 98 15.49 -4.05 -4.04
N SER A 99 15.25 -5.35 -3.89
CA SER A 99 14.83 -6.23 -5.00
C SER A 99 13.37 -6.05 -5.40
N ILE A 100 12.56 -5.37 -4.58
CA ILE A 100 11.14 -5.11 -4.82
C ILE A 100 10.99 -3.76 -5.53
N THR A 101 10.23 -3.74 -6.62
CA THR A 101 9.88 -2.50 -7.32
C THR A 101 8.73 -1.80 -6.60
N LEU A 102 8.84 -0.49 -6.43
CA LEU A 102 7.76 0.33 -5.89
C LEU A 102 6.94 0.92 -7.04
N CYS A 103 5.62 0.72 -7.02
CA CYS A 103 4.68 1.29 -7.99
C CYS A 103 3.73 2.27 -7.27
N GLY A 104 3.76 3.54 -7.67
CA GLY A 104 3.04 4.62 -6.99
C GLY A 104 3.59 5.99 -7.43
N ASN A 105 3.29 7.09 -6.75
CA ASN A 105 2.51 7.27 -5.51
C ASN A 105 1.42 8.35 -5.66
N ILE A 106 0.97 8.61 -6.89
CA ILE A 106 -0.02 9.65 -7.18
C ILE A 106 -1.30 9.34 -6.40
N ASP A 107 -1.87 10.35 -5.73
CA ASP A 107 -3.14 10.21 -5.02
C ASP A 107 -4.28 9.89 -5.99
N GLN A 108 -4.77 8.66 -5.92
CA GLN A 108 -5.84 8.13 -6.76
C GLN A 108 -7.26 8.50 -6.24
N VAL A 109 -7.38 8.99 -5.01
CA VAL A 109 -8.67 9.19 -4.32
C VAL A 109 -9.24 10.58 -4.54
N SER A 110 -8.40 11.61 -4.45
CA SER A 110 -8.77 13.00 -4.75
C SER A 110 -8.04 13.53 -5.98
N PHE A 111 -6.71 13.65 -5.91
CA PHE A 111 -5.93 14.38 -6.92
C PHE A 111 -6.19 13.89 -8.33
N LEU A 112 -6.04 12.59 -8.60
CA LEU A 112 -6.21 12.03 -9.94
C LEU A 112 -7.60 12.29 -10.54
N LYS A 113 -8.63 12.42 -9.69
CA LYS A 113 -10.03 12.62 -10.10
C LYS A 113 -10.40 14.09 -10.25
N GLU A 114 -9.76 14.97 -9.51
CA GLU A 114 -10.10 16.41 -9.44
C GLU A 114 -9.16 17.27 -10.28
N ALA A 115 -7.92 16.82 -10.49
CA ALA A 115 -6.93 17.50 -11.29
C ALA A 115 -7.23 17.43 -12.80
N THR A 116 -6.75 18.43 -13.52
CA THR A 116 -6.76 18.44 -14.98
C THR A 116 -5.83 17.35 -15.55
N PRO A 117 -6.07 16.91 -16.81
CA PRO A 117 -5.14 16.02 -17.49
C PRO A 117 -3.69 16.53 -17.50
N GLU A 118 -3.46 17.83 -17.70
CA GLU A 118 -2.11 18.42 -17.67
C GLU A 118 -1.44 18.33 -16.30
N GLU A 119 -2.19 18.59 -15.22
CA GLU A 119 -1.70 18.46 -13.84
C GLU A 119 -1.34 17.00 -13.51
N ASN A 120 -2.16 16.05 -13.94
CA ASN A 120 -1.90 14.62 -13.76
C ASN A 120 -0.62 14.18 -14.49
N ILE A 121 -0.44 14.59 -15.75
CA ILE A 121 0.77 14.27 -16.52
C ILE A 121 2.00 14.89 -15.87
N ARG A 122 1.89 16.15 -15.40
CA ARG A 122 2.98 16.83 -14.72
C ARG A 122 3.38 16.09 -13.44
N ALA A 123 2.42 15.75 -12.58
CA ALA A 123 2.68 15.01 -11.34
C ALA A 123 3.35 13.65 -11.61
N PHE A 124 2.90 12.94 -12.64
CA PHE A 124 3.52 11.69 -13.08
C PHE A 124 4.97 11.90 -13.53
N ALA A 125 5.23 12.90 -14.37
CA ALA A 125 6.58 13.19 -14.86
C ALA A 125 7.52 13.62 -13.73
N GLU A 126 7.06 14.47 -12.81
CA GLU A 126 7.84 14.90 -11.64
C GLU A 126 8.18 13.74 -10.71
N ALA A 127 7.22 12.85 -10.43
CA ALA A 127 7.46 11.64 -9.66
C ALA A 127 8.49 10.71 -10.35
N GLY A 128 8.36 10.53 -11.67
CA GLY A 128 9.31 9.77 -12.48
C GLY A 128 10.73 10.36 -12.43
N LEU A 129 10.88 11.67 -12.57
CA LEU A 129 12.19 12.34 -12.50
C LEU A 129 12.82 12.24 -11.11
N LYS A 130 12.02 12.27 -10.04
CA LYS A 130 12.50 12.20 -8.66
C LYS A 130 12.90 10.77 -8.25
N TYR A 131 12.09 9.78 -8.62
CA TYR A 131 12.16 8.43 -8.06
C TYR A 131 12.42 7.32 -9.08
N GLY A 132 12.17 7.59 -10.35
CA GLY A 132 12.36 6.62 -11.42
C GLY A 132 13.79 6.13 -11.47
N LYS A 133 13.94 4.82 -11.57
CA LYS A 133 15.19 4.18 -11.98
C LYS A 133 15.05 3.80 -13.44
N TYR A 134 15.78 4.50 -14.30
CA TYR A 134 15.82 4.30 -15.73
C TYR A 134 17.06 3.51 -16.13
#